data_AF-A0A424PDK5-F1
#
_entry.id   AF-A0A424PDK5-F1
#
_cell.length_a   1.000
_cell.length_b   1.000
_cell.length_c   1.000
_cell.angle_alpha   90.00
_cell.angle_beta   90.00
_cell.angle_gamma   90.00
#
_symmetry.space_group_name_H-M   'P 1'
#
loop_
_entity.id
_entity.type
_entity.pdbx_description
1 polymer ?
#
loop_
_entity_poly.entity_id
_entity_poly.type
_entity_poly.pdbx_seq_one_letter_code
_entity_poly.pdbx_strand_id
1 'polypeptide(L)'
;MSKNKGKLPDFLVCGFQKCATSALAQNLDQHPKIQIARTDHELSKISNGKEINFFSQGDISTHYMGIDWYKSHFKNDDKCWGEVSPNYSSDVEIVLQHMKKNNLSSTKFVFSLRNPIYRAFSAYNHYMQLVEDGVKWGNWNHKKSFIYNIENSRYTFIRNYFFTIDSYIKCFGKNKIHLIIQERLNSDDFQMQYDNLFEFLEIRKSSIKNKQCHKRNYDRAMTQKEKDFLYEFFKKDTEKLFNLIGYEIKEWTEFC
;
A
#
# COMPACT_ATOMS: atom_id res chain seq x y z
N MET A 1 25.82 26.11 -11.03
CA MET A 1 24.61 25.91 -10.19
C MET A 1 24.62 24.48 -9.67
N SER A 2 24.73 24.29 -8.36
CA SER A 2 24.72 22.96 -7.73
C SER A 2 23.38 22.29 -8.04
N LYS A 3 23.35 21.41 -9.05
CA LYS A 3 22.22 20.49 -9.28
C LYS A 3 22.21 19.57 -8.07
N ASN A 4 21.39 19.87 -7.08
CA ASN A 4 21.22 19.02 -5.91
C ASN A 4 20.69 17.67 -6.42
N LYS A 5 21.60 16.71 -6.61
CA LYS A 5 21.28 15.32 -6.97
C LYS A 5 20.59 14.77 -5.73
N GLY A 6 19.26 14.69 -5.73
CA GLY A 6 18.50 14.27 -4.55
C GLY A 6 18.90 12.88 -4.04
N LYS A 7 18.23 12.42 -2.98
CA LYS A 7 18.56 11.15 -2.32
C LYS A 7 17.59 10.03 -2.69
N LEU A 8 17.90 8.82 -2.23
CA LEU A 8 16.91 7.74 -2.15
C LEU A 8 15.93 8.02 -0.99
N PRO A 9 14.71 7.48 -1.04
CA PRO A 9 13.73 7.66 0.03
C PRO A 9 14.21 7.05 1.34
N ASP A 10 13.92 7.73 2.45
CA ASP A 10 14.11 7.19 3.80
C ASP A 10 13.09 6.09 4.09
N PHE A 11 11.87 6.21 3.56
CA PHE A 11 10.85 5.17 3.64
C PHE A 11 9.92 5.08 2.42
N LEU A 12 9.32 3.91 2.23
CA LEU A 12 8.33 3.64 1.20
C LEU A 12 7.07 3.03 1.83
N VAL A 13 5.89 3.57 1.53
CA VAL A 13 4.61 2.90 1.80
C VAL A 13 4.27 2.05 0.58
N CYS A 14 4.64 0.77 0.64
CA CYS A 14 4.64 -0.14 -0.51
C CYS A 14 3.29 -0.80 -0.79
N GLY A 15 2.36 -0.74 0.15
CA GLY A 15 1.09 -1.43 0.00
C GLY A 15 0.16 -1.27 1.20
N PHE A 16 -1.01 -1.88 1.14
CA PHE A 16 -1.61 -2.45 -0.08
C PHE A 16 -2.66 -1.49 -0.64
N GLN A 17 -3.01 -1.65 -1.92
CA GLN A 17 -4.16 -0.93 -2.48
C GLN A 17 -5.42 -1.22 -1.65
N LYS A 18 -6.25 -0.19 -1.47
CA LYS A 18 -7.49 -0.23 -0.66
C LYS A 18 -7.26 -0.45 0.85
N CYS A 19 -6.03 -0.25 1.31
CA CYS A 19 -5.63 -0.25 2.73
C CYS A 19 -5.27 1.18 3.21
N ALA A 20 -6.15 2.17 2.97
CA ALA A 20 -6.00 3.55 3.47
C ALA A 20 -4.67 4.30 3.17
N THR A 21 -3.90 3.90 2.15
CA THR A 21 -2.60 4.52 1.84
C THR A 21 -2.69 6.01 1.49
N SER A 22 -3.78 6.48 0.88
CA SER A 22 -4.00 7.92 0.65
C SER A 22 -4.23 8.70 1.95
N ALA A 23 -4.92 8.10 2.93
CA ALA A 23 -5.09 8.71 4.25
C ALA A 23 -3.76 8.77 4.99
N LEU A 24 -2.97 7.69 4.94
CA LEU A 24 -1.61 7.68 5.48
C LEU A 24 -0.75 8.79 4.87
N ALA A 25 -0.74 8.96 3.55
CA ALA A 25 0.02 10.04 2.91
C ALA A 25 -0.36 11.43 3.44
N GLN A 26 -1.67 11.74 3.50
CA GLN A 26 -2.15 13.03 4.00
C GLN A 26 -1.87 13.24 5.48
N ASN A 27 -1.93 12.19 6.28
CA ASN A 27 -1.71 12.26 7.71
C ASN A 27 -0.21 12.40 8.02
N LEU A 28 0.67 11.72 7.27
CA LEU A 28 2.12 11.84 7.44
C LEU A 28 2.66 13.22 7.07
N ASP A 29 2.06 13.89 6.08
CA ASP A 29 2.42 15.28 5.74
C ASP A 29 2.14 16.30 6.87
N GLN A 30 1.37 15.92 7.89
CA GLN A 30 1.18 16.79 9.07
C GLN A 30 2.41 16.80 9.97
N HIS A 31 3.30 15.81 9.86
CA HIS A 31 4.47 15.69 10.72
C HIS A 31 5.55 16.69 10.29
N PRO A 32 6.08 17.55 11.18
CA PRO A 32 7.03 18.62 10.81
C PRO A 32 8.37 18.10 10.30
N LYS A 33 8.65 16.80 10.42
CA LYS A 33 9.87 16.15 9.94
C LYS A 33 9.64 15.15 8.80
N ILE A 34 8.41 14.90 8.38
CA ILE A 34 8.15 14.02 7.23
C ILE A 34 7.83 14.88 6.01
N GLN A 35 8.26 14.43 4.85
CA GLN A 35 7.79 14.96 3.57
C GLN A 35 7.45 13.80 2.63
N ILE A 36 6.21 13.74 2.17
CA ILE A 36 5.82 12.81 1.11
C ILE A 36 6.17 13.43 -0.24
N ALA A 37 7.00 12.71 -1.00
CA ALA A 37 7.38 13.07 -2.36
C ALA A 37 6.17 13.04 -3.30
N ARG A 38 6.17 13.98 -4.25
CA ARG A 38 5.13 14.12 -5.27
C ARG A 38 5.77 14.41 -6.62
N THR A 39 5.09 14.02 -7.67
CA THR A 39 5.50 14.25 -9.06
C THR A 39 4.33 14.77 -9.89
N ASP A 40 4.63 15.58 -10.90
CA ASP A 40 3.69 16.10 -11.89
C ASP A 40 3.59 15.21 -13.15
N HIS A 41 4.38 14.13 -13.18
CA HIS A 41 4.37 13.12 -14.23
C HIS A 41 2.96 12.62 -14.54
N GLU A 42 2.63 12.46 -15.82
CA GLU A 42 1.28 12.17 -16.28
C GLU A 42 0.71 10.87 -15.71
N LEU A 43 1.55 9.84 -15.57
CA LEU A 43 1.17 8.56 -14.95
C LEU A 43 0.77 8.68 -13.47
N SER A 44 1.17 9.75 -12.78
CA SER A 44 0.86 9.98 -11.37
C SER A 44 -0.34 10.89 -11.14
N LYS A 45 -0.90 11.51 -12.20
CA LYS A 45 -2.02 12.47 -12.09
C LYS A 45 -3.26 11.88 -11.42
N ILE A 46 -3.59 10.61 -11.69
CA ILE A 46 -4.74 9.92 -11.07
C ILE A 46 -4.63 9.81 -9.54
N SER A 47 -3.41 9.93 -9.01
CA SER A 47 -3.12 9.90 -7.58
C SER A 47 -2.79 11.29 -6.99
N ASN A 48 -3.06 12.37 -7.74
CA ASN A 48 -2.62 13.74 -7.42
C ASN A 48 -1.10 13.82 -7.17
N GLY A 49 -0.32 13.09 -7.97
CA GLY A 49 1.13 13.09 -7.90
C GLY A 49 1.74 12.25 -6.76
N LYS A 50 0.92 11.61 -5.91
CA LYS A 50 1.37 10.84 -4.74
C LYS A 50 2.12 9.55 -5.11
N GLU A 51 1.65 8.83 -6.13
CA GLU A 51 2.20 7.53 -6.53
C GLU A 51 3.21 7.73 -7.67
N ILE A 52 4.51 7.73 -7.34
CA ILE A 52 5.60 7.88 -8.34
C ILE A 52 5.75 6.59 -9.15
N ASN A 53 5.52 5.41 -8.52
CA ASN A 53 5.53 4.09 -9.16
C ASN A 53 6.84 3.77 -9.92
N PHE A 54 7.98 4.26 -9.45
CA PHE A 54 9.27 4.08 -10.12
C PHE A 54 9.75 2.63 -10.15
N PHE A 55 9.50 1.88 -9.07
CA PHE A 55 9.85 0.46 -9.00
C PHE A 55 8.75 -0.49 -9.49
N SER A 56 7.58 0.03 -9.85
CA SER A 56 6.45 -0.77 -10.34
C SER A 56 6.73 -1.37 -11.73
N GLN A 57 5.86 -2.27 -12.16
CA GLN A 57 5.90 -2.91 -13.48
C GLN A 57 4.71 -2.47 -14.34
N GLY A 58 4.86 -2.56 -15.66
CA GLY A 58 3.80 -2.29 -16.63
C GLY A 58 3.53 -0.81 -16.86
N ASP A 59 2.34 -0.49 -17.37
CA ASP A 59 2.00 0.85 -17.90
C ASP A 59 1.95 1.96 -16.84
N ILE A 60 1.96 1.60 -15.56
CA ILE A 60 2.02 2.57 -14.45
C ILE A 60 3.45 2.92 -14.04
N SER A 61 4.44 2.19 -14.57
CA SER A 61 5.85 2.30 -14.14
C SER A 61 6.51 3.54 -14.73
N THR A 62 7.20 4.29 -13.88
CA THR A 62 8.06 5.41 -14.29
C THR A 62 9.54 5.02 -14.34
N HIS A 63 9.87 3.72 -14.28
CA HIS A 63 11.26 3.23 -14.23
C HIS A 63 12.13 3.77 -15.38
N TYR A 64 11.55 3.95 -16.56
CA TYR A 64 12.21 4.44 -17.77
C TYR A 64 12.76 5.86 -17.64
N MET A 65 12.28 6.65 -16.66
CA MET A 65 12.77 8.00 -16.39
C MET A 65 14.19 8.01 -15.78
N GLY A 66 14.66 6.86 -15.30
CA GLY A 66 15.99 6.69 -14.73
C GLY A 66 16.10 7.12 -13.26
N ILE A 67 17.12 6.59 -12.59
CA ILE A 67 17.29 6.74 -11.13
C ILE A 67 17.53 8.18 -10.69
N ASP A 68 18.17 9.01 -11.52
CA ASP A 68 18.44 10.41 -11.19
C ASP A 68 17.15 11.25 -11.19
N TRP A 69 16.21 10.94 -12.10
CA TRP A 69 14.87 11.53 -12.07
C TRP A 69 14.14 11.13 -10.79
N TYR A 70 14.16 9.84 -10.44
CA TYR A 70 13.53 9.36 -9.22
C TYR A 70 14.09 10.04 -7.95
N LYS A 71 15.42 10.11 -7.84
CA LYS A 71 16.12 10.79 -6.74
C LYS A 71 15.77 12.28 -6.65
N SER A 72 15.49 12.94 -7.78
CA SER A 72 15.18 14.38 -7.79
C SER A 72 13.92 14.74 -6.98
N HIS A 73 13.05 13.77 -6.71
CA HIS A 73 11.85 13.96 -5.89
C HIS A 73 12.12 13.97 -4.38
N PHE A 74 13.33 13.63 -3.93
CA PHE A 74 13.69 13.56 -2.51
C PHE A 74 14.88 14.49 -2.21
N LYS A 75 14.66 15.54 -1.41
CA LYS A 75 15.68 16.56 -1.15
C LYS A 75 16.72 16.09 -0.13
N ASN A 76 17.94 16.56 -0.29
CA ASN A 76 19.00 16.45 0.71
C ASN A 76 18.82 17.54 1.77
N ASP A 77 17.80 17.38 2.62
CA ASP A 77 17.51 18.27 3.75
C ASP A 77 17.28 17.45 5.04
N ASP A 78 16.83 18.12 6.10
CA ASP A 78 16.62 17.53 7.43
C ASP A 78 15.29 16.77 7.58
N LYS A 79 14.56 16.56 6.47
CA LYS A 79 13.30 15.81 6.46
C LYS A 79 13.55 14.32 6.22
N CYS A 80 12.66 13.54 6.83
CA CYS A 80 12.40 12.14 6.50
C CYS A 80 11.50 12.10 5.27
N TRP A 81 12.10 11.84 4.12
CA TRP A 81 11.46 11.79 2.82
C TRP A 81 10.92 10.40 2.53
N GLY A 82 9.67 10.32 2.11
CA GLY A 82 9.07 9.05 1.71
C GLY A 82 8.19 9.16 0.47
N GLU A 83 7.85 8.00 -0.09
CA GLU A 83 6.91 7.85 -1.20
C GLU A 83 5.78 6.91 -0.79
N VAL A 84 4.57 7.18 -1.29
CA VAL A 84 3.42 6.29 -1.10
C VAL A 84 2.97 5.74 -2.44
N SER A 85 3.42 4.52 -2.76
CA SER A 85 3.07 3.79 -3.99
C SER A 85 2.62 2.37 -3.64
N PRO A 86 1.32 2.16 -3.45
CA PRO A 86 0.78 0.86 -3.04
C PRO A 86 1.00 -0.25 -4.07
N ASN A 87 1.37 0.10 -5.30
CA ASN A 87 1.67 -0.82 -6.39
C ASN A 87 3.02 -1.53 -6.22
N TYR A 88 3.87 -1.10 -5.27
CA TYR A 88 5.08 -1.86 -4.92
C TYR A 88 4.78 -3.21 -4.25
N SER A 89 3.53 -3.45 -3.86
CA SER A 89 3.04 -4.75 -3.40
C SER A 89 2.57 -5.69 -4.53
N SER A 90 2.56 -5.22 -5.77
CA SER A 90 2.29 -6.01 -6.97
C SER A 90 3.60 -6.39 -7.67
N ASP A 91 3.62 -7.52 -8.37
CA ASP A 91 4.80 -8.00 -9.12
C ASP A 91 6.09 -7.95 -8.28
N VAL A 92 5.95 -8.37 -7.01
CA VAL A 92 6.91 -8.09 -5.94
C VAL A 92 8.34 -8.53 -6.28
N GLU A 93 8.50 -9.63 -7.02
CA GLU A 93 9.82 -10.11 -7.43
C GLU A 93 10.55 -9.09 -8.31
N ILE A 94 9.86 -8.50 -9.29
CA ILE A 94 10.42 -7.47 -10.19
C ILE A 94 10.68 -6.17 -9.42
N VAL A 95 9.71 -5.76 -8.59
CA VAL A 95 9.86 -4.58 -7.73
C VAL A 95 11.11 -4.70 -6.85
N LEU A 96 11.29 -5.83 -6.17
CA LEU A 96 12.43 -6.08 -5.31
C LEU A 96 13.75 -6.15 -6.08
N GLN A 97 13.76 -6.70 -7.30
CA GLN A 97 14.93 -6.66 -8.19
C GLN A 97 15.33 -5.22 -8.50
N HIS A 98 14.39 -4.37 -8.90
CA HIS A 98 14.68 -2.96 -9.17
C HIS A 98 15.15 -2.21 -7.92
N MET A 99 14.52 -2.44 -6.75
CA MET A 99 14.93 -1.81 -5.50
C MET A 99 16.34 -2.24 -5.07
N LYS A 100 16.69 -3.52 -5.20
CA LYS A 100 18.04 -4.04 -4.93
C LYS A 100 19.08 -3.45 -5.86
N LYS A 101 18.79 -3.41 -7.17
CA LYS A 101 19.69 -2.84 -8.19
C LYS A 101 20.02 -1.37 -7.90
N ASN A 102 19.08 -0.63 -7.30
CA ASN A 102 19.23 0.77 -6.93
C ASN A 102 19.69 1.00 -5.47
N ASN A 103 20.10 -0.05 -4.77
CA ASN A 103 20.67 -0.02 -3.41
C ASN A 103 19.76 0.62 -2.34
N LEU A 104 18.49 0.22 -2.28
CA LEU A 104 17.56 0.65 -1.22
C LEU A 104 17.81 -0.02 0.15
N SER A 105 19.07 -0.35 0.47
CA SER A 105 19.45 -1.04 1.71
C SER A 105 19.19 -0.24 2.99
N SER A 106 19.18 1.09 2.90
CA SER A 106 18.88 1.97 4.04
C SER A 106 17.39 2.27 4.20
N THR A 107 16.61 2.19 3.13
CA THR A 107 15.18 2.50 3.07
C THR A 107 14.36 1.58 3.97
N LYS A 108 13.37 2.14 4.66
CA LYS A 108 12.38 1.42 5.46
C LYS A 108 11.09 1.20 4.67
N PHE A 109 10.40 0.08 4.88
CA PHE A 109 9.22 -0.31 4.11
C PHE A 109 8.01 -0.44 5.04
N VAL A 110 6.94 0.25 4.67
CA VAL A 110 5.70 0.33 5.44
C VAL A 110 4.58 -0.32 4.62
N PHE A 111 3.81 -1.19 5.25
CA PHE A 111 2.63 -1.80 4.67
C PHE A 111 1.42 -1.49 5.54
N SER A 112 0.37 -0.94 4.93
CA SER A 112 -0.95 -0.92 5.53
C SER A 112 -1.74 -2.14 5.08
N LEU A 113 -2.24 -2.88 6.07
CA LEU A 113 -3.06 -4.06 5.92
C LEU A 113 -4.50 -3.74 6.28
N ARG A 114 -5.41 -4.47 5.67
CA ARG A 114 -6.85 -4.45 5.95
C ARG A 114 -7.35 -5.87 5.88
N ASN A 115 -8.38 -6.21 6.64
CA ASN A 115 -9.03 -7.51 6.54
C ASN A 115 -9.24 -7.89 5.06
N PRO A 116 -8.69 -9.03 4.61
CA PRO A 116 -8.58 -9.36 3.18
C PRO A 116 -9.95 -9.48 2.50
N ILE A 117 -11.00 -9.90 3.22
CA ILE A 117 -12.39 -9.95 2.75
C ILE A 117 -12.86 -8.54 2.37
N TYR A 118 -12.79 -7.61 3.33
CA TYR A 118 -13.25 -6.23 3.12
C TYR A 118 -12.35 -5.44 2.16
N ARG A 119 -11.05 -5.76 2.07
CA ARG A 119 -10.17 -5.18 1.05
C ARG A 119 -10.58 -5.66 -0.35
N ALA A 120 -10.84 -6.95 -0.55
CA ALA A 120 -11.28 -7.49 -1.84
C ALA A 120 -12.60 -6.86 -2.30
N PHE A 121 -13.57 -6.73 -1.38
CA PHE A 121 -14.83 -6.06 -1.69
C PHE A 121 -14.65 -4.58 -2.02
N SER A 122 -13.76 -3.89 -1.31
CA SER A 122 -13.41 -2.49 -1.62
C SER A 122 -12.77 -2.32 -2.99
N ALA A 123 -11.93 -3.28 -3.41
CA ALA A 123 -11.35 -3.30 -4.75
C ALA A 123 -12.44 -3.54 -5.81
N TYR A 124 -13.32 -4.52 -5.58
CA TYR A 124 -14.42 -4.83 -6.50
C TYR A 124 -15.32 -3.62 -6.75
N ASN A 125 -15.82 -2.97 -5.69
CA ASN A 125 -16.67 -1.79 -5.83
C ASN A 125 -15.95 -0.61 -6.49
N HIS A 126 -14.65 -0.45 -6.22
CA HIS A 126 -13.86 0.57 -6.90
C HIS A 126 -13.80 0.36 -8.41
N TYR A 127 -13.54 -0.86 -8.85
CA TYR A 127 -13.47 -1.16 -10.27
C TYR A 127 -14.85 -1.15 -10.94
N MET A 128 -15.92 -1.55 -10.25
CA MET A 128 -17.30 -1.40 -10.75
C MET A 128 -17.63 0.05 -11.10
N GLN A 129 -17.21 1.01 -10.28
CA GLN A 129 -17.44 2.44 -10.54
C GLN A 129 -16.64 2.94 -11.75
N LEU A 130 -15.41 2.44 -11.92
CA LEU A 130 -14.56 2.81 -13.06
C LEU A 130 -15.03 2.23 -14.40
N VAL A 131 -15.91 1.21 -14.38
CA VAL A 131 -16.55 0.70 -15.62
C VAL A 131 -17.39 1.79 -16.29
N GLU A 132 -18.05 2.64 -15.50
CA GLU A 132 -18.86 3.74 -16.03
C GLU A 132 -18.00 4.74 -16.81
N ASP A 133 -16.74 4.92 -16.38
CA ASP A 133 -15.73 5.75 -17.05
C ASP A 133 -15.05 5.03 -18.23
N GLY A 134 -15.51 3.84 -18.61
CA GLY A 134 -14.93 3.03 -19.69
C GLY A 134 -13.58 2.38 -19.36
N VAL A 135 -13.13 2.48 -18.11
CA VAL A 135 -11.85 1.93 -17.67
C VAL A 135 -12.00 0.44 -17.38
N LYS A 136 -11.30 -0.40 -18.16
CA LYS A 136 -11.20 -1.83 -17.90
C LYS A 136 -9.88 -2.14 -17.21
N TRP A 137 -9.94 -2.54 -15.94
CA TRP A 137 -8.75 -2.96 -15.20
C TRP A 137 -8.55 -4.47 -15.30
N GLY A 138 -7.49 -4.98 -15.93
CA GLY A 138 -7.27 -6.42 -16.04
C GLY A 138 -8.37 -7.18 -16.81
N ASN A 139 -8.55 -8.47 -16.50
CA ASN A 139 -9.36 -9.40 -17.30
C ASN A 139 -10.75 -9.74 -16.71
N TRP A 140 -11.18 -9.05 -15.65
CA TRP A 140 -12.49 -9.33 -15.02
C TRP A 140 -13.66 -8.89 -15.91
N ASN A 141 -14.85 -9.42 -15.60
CA ASN A 141 -16.07 -9.17 -16.35
C ASN A 141 -17.14 -8.55 -15.43
N HIS A 142 -17.49 -7.28 -15.66
CA HIS A 142 -18.46 -6.54 -14.87
C HIS A 142 -19.90 -7.09 -14.93
N LYS A 143 -20.20 -7.94 -15.93
CA LYS A 143 -21.49 -8.63 -16.05
C LYS A 143 -21.53 -9.93 -15.24
N LYS A 144 -20.43 -10.32 -14.59
CA LYS A 144 -20.33 -11.53 -13.78
C LYS A 144 -20.32 -11.20 -12.29
N SER A 145 -20.66 -12.18 -11.47
CA SER A 145 -20.72 -12.02 -10.01
C SER A 145 -19.36 -11.71 -9.40
N PHE A 146 -19.36 -11.16 -8.19
CA PHE A 146 -18.14 -10.89 -7.45
C PHE A 146 -17.31 -12.17 -7.22
N ILE A 147 -17.95 -13.27 -6.79
CA ILE A 147 -17.30 -14.58 -6.62
C ILE A 147 -16.65 -15.05 -7.92
N TYR A 148 -17.38 -15.02 -9.04
CA TYR A 148 -16.82 -15.42 -10.34
C TYR A 148 -15.57 -14.62 -10.69
N ASN A 149 -15.61 -13.31 -10.48
CA ASN A 149 -14.48 -12.43 -10.77
C ASN A 149 -13.29 -12.66 -9.82
N ILE A 150 -13.53 -13.02 -8.56
CA ILE A 150 -12.48 -13.44 -7.64
C ILE A 150 -11.82 -14.74 -8.14
N GLU A 151 -12.60 -15.73 -8.55
CA GLU A 151 -12.07 -17.02 -9.00
C GLU A 151 -11.27 -16.90 -10.30
N ASN A 152 -11.76 -16.11 -11.26
CA ASN A 152 -11.26 -16.06 -12.63
C ASN A 152 -10.35 -14.85 -12.93
N SER A 153 -10.24 -13.88 -12.00
CA SER A 153 -9.43 -12.67 -12.18
C SER A 153 -8.75 -12.25 -10.88
N ARG A 154 -8.24 -13.25 -10.13
CA ARG A 154 -7.62 -13.12 -8.81
C ARG A 154 -6.70 -11.90 -8.67
N TYR A 155 -5.76 -11.73 -9.59
CA TYR A 155 -4.78 -10.63 -9.57
C TYR A 155 -5.39 -9.22 -9.62
N THR A 156 -6.61 -9.07 -10.12
CA THR A 156 -7.28 -7.75 -10.16
C THR A 156 -7.68 -7.30 -8.76
N PHE A 157 -8.33 -8.19 -8.02
CA PHE A 157 -8.98 -7.84 -6.76
C PHE A 157 -8.19 -8.27 -5.54
N ILE A 158 -7.21 -9.17 -5.68
CA ILE A 158 -6.51 -9.84 -4.57
C ILE A 158 -5.04 -9.48 -4.56
N ARG A 159 -4.50 -9.33 -3.35
CA ARG A 159 -3.06 -9.21 -3.09
C ARG A 159 -2.69 -10.23 -2.02
N ASN A 160 -1.61 -10.98 -2.24
CA ASN A 160 -1.14 -11.96 -1.28
C ASN A 160 -0.25 -11.28 -0.24
N TYR A 161 -0.81 -10.94 0.93
CA TYR A 161 -0.08 -10.26 1.99
C TYR A 161 1.13 -11.06 2.48
N PHE A 162 0.93 -12.36 2.75
CA PHE A 162 1.99 -13.25 3.23
C PHE A 162 3.18 -13.27 2.26
N PHE A 163 2.93 -13.63 0.99
CA PHE A 163 3.99 -13.75 -0.01
C PHE A 163 4.74 -12.42 -0.21
N THR A 164 4.00 -11.31 -0.26
CA THR A 164 4.61 -9.99 -0.44
C THR A 164 5.49 -9.62 0.74
N ILE A 165 4.95 -9.67 1.96
CA ILE A 165 5.68 -9.28 3.18
C ILE A 165 6.88 -10.21 3.41
N ASP A 166 6.70 -11.53 3.26
CA ASP A 166 7.78 -12.51 3.36
C ASP A 166 8.90 -12.22 2.35
N SER A 167 8.55 -11.87 1.11
CA SER A 167 9.53 -11.50 0.07
C SER A 167 10.32 -10.25 0.46
N TYR A 168 9.66 -9.23 1.00
CA TYR A 168 10.32 -8.03 1.50
C TYR A 168 11.23 -8.32 2.71
N ILE A 169 10.78 -9.16 3.66
CA ILE A 169 11.57 -9.59 4.81
C ILE A 169 12.82 -10.34 4.36
N LYS A 170 12.70 -11.30 3.43
CA LYS A 170 13.84 -12.04 2.87
C LYS A 170 14.81 -11.14 2.11
N CYS A 171 14.30 -10.06 1.51
CA CYS A 171 15.08 -9.13 0.70
C CYS A 171 15.86 -8.11 1.53
N PHE A 172 15.23 -7.52 2.55
CA PHE A 172 15.75 -6.35 3.27
C PHE A 172 15.90 -6.55 4.79
N GLY A 173 15.37 -7.65 5.33
CA GLY A 173 15.34 -7.94 6.77
C GLY A 173 14.07 -7.45 7.46
N LYS A 174 13.64 -8.19 8.49
CA LYS A 174 12.41 -7.91 9.25
C LYS A 174 12.43 -6.53 9.93
N ASN A 175 13.59 -6.07 10.38
CA ASN A 175 13.78 -4.76 11.01
C ASN A 175 13.58 -3.58 10.05
N LYS A 176 13.49 -3.81 8.73
CA LYS A 176 13.16 -2.80 7.74
C LYS A 176 11.67 -2.76 7.40
N ILE A 177 10.84 -3.59 8.02
CA ILE A 177 9.42 -3.71 7.70
C ILE A 177 8.56 -3.24 8.87
N HIS A 178 7.60 -2.35 8.60
CA HIS A 178 6.59 -1.93 9.55
C HIS A 178 5.19 -2.18 9.00
N LEU A 179 4.31 -2.72 9.84
CA LEU A 179 2.94 -3.07 9.48
C LEU A 179 1.96 -2.18 10.24
N ILE A 180 1.00 -1.64 9.50
CA ILE A 180 -0.09 -0.82 10.04
C ILE A 180 -1.40 -1.53 9.74
N ILE A 181 -2.27 -1.67 10.73
CA ILE A 181 -3.59 -2.26 10.54
C ILE A 181 -4.60 -1.13 10.33
N GLN A 182 -5.26 -1.11 9.18
CA GLN A 182 -6.23 -0.07 8.81
C GLN A 182 -7.34 0.03 9.85
N GLU A 183 -7.81 -1.08 10.38
CA GLU A 183 -8.84 -1.11 11.42
C GLU A 183 -8.40 -0.32 12.66
N ARG A 184 -7.13 -0.39 13.06
CA ARG A 184 -6.54 0.40 14.17
C ARG A 184 -6.34 1.87 13.81
N LEU A 185 -6.10 2.18 12.54
CA LEU A 185 -6.12 3.58 12.10
C LEU A 185 -7.51 4.20 12.15
N ASN A 186 -8.57 3.39 12.17
CA ASN A 186 -9.95 3.88 12.23
C ASN A 186 -10.54 3.87 13.64
N SER A 187 -9.78 3.39 14.64
CA SER A 187 -10.17 3.41 16.05
C SER A 187 -9.63 4.66 16.77
N ASP A 188 -9.99 4.79 18.04
CA ASP A 188 -9.49 5.87 18.92
C ASP A 188 -7.98 5.74 19.20
N ASP A 189 -7.40 4.56 18.95
CA ASP A 189 -5.97 4.26 19.13
C ASP A 189 -5.11 4.64 17.91
N PHE A 190 -5.65 5.38 16.95
CA PHE A 190 -4.93 5.72 15.73
C PHE A 190 -3.58 6.41 16.01
N GLN A 191 -3.51 7.26 17.04
CA GLN A 191 -2.29 8.01 17.37
C GLN A 191 -1.16 7.07 17.77
N MET A 192 -1.47 5.99 18.49
CA MET A 192 -0.49 4.96 18.85
C MET A 192 0.11 4.29 17.60
N GLN A 193 -0.69 4.11 16.53
CA GLN A 193 -0.17 3.56 15.27
C GLN A 193 0.82 4.51 14.59
N TYR A 194 0.54 5.82 14.60
CA TYR A 194 1.48 6.82 14.07
C TYR A 194 2.73 6.94 14.93
N ASP A 195 2.59 6.90 16.26
CA ASP A 195 3.73 6.94 17.18
C ASP A 195 4.68 5.76 16.97
N ASN A 196 4.14 4.56 16.78
CA ASN A 196 4.93 3.37 16.45
C ASN A 196 5.61 3.50 15.10
N LEU A 197 4.95 4.11 14.11
CA LEU A 197 5.56 4.39 12.82
C LEU A 197 6.69 5.43 12.94
N PHE A 198 6.51 6.49 13.72
CA PHE A 198 7.55 7.52 13.94
C PHE A 198 8.77 6.94 14.66
N GLU A 199 8.55 6.11 15.67
CA GLU A 199 9.61 5.37 16.33
C GLU A 199 10.34 4.44 15.36
N PHE A 200 9.59 3.68 14.56
CA PHE A 200 10.17 2.85 13.51
C PHE A 200 10.96 3.66 12.48
N LEU A 201 10.53 4.88 12.13
CA LEU A 201 11.24 5.80 11.25
C LEU A 201 12.38 6.56 11.94
N GLU A 202 12.60 6.33 13.24
CA GLU A 202 13.62 7.01 14.07
C GLU A 202 13.46 8.54 14.10
N ILE A 203 12.21 9.01 14.14
CA ILE A 203 11.90 10.44 14.27
C ILE A 203 11.07 10.70 15.53
N ARG A 204 11.18 11.93 16.04
CA ARG A 204 10.41 12.37 17.22
C ARG A 204 8.91 12.29 16.92
N LYS A 205 8.14 11.74 17.85
CA LYS A 205 6.66 11.67 17.78
C LYS A 205 6.03 13.06 17.62
N SER A 206 4.89 13.10 16.93
CA SER A 206 4.07 14.30 16.77
C SER A 206 2.59 13.92 16.73
N SER A 207 1.73 14.83 17.16
CA SER A 207 0.28 14.61 17.12
C SER A 207 -0.23 14.71 15.69
N ILE A 208 -1.07 13.76 15.30
CA ILE A 208 -1.68 13.66 13.98
C ILE A 208 -3.19 13.86 14.12
N LYS A 209 -3.77 14.70 13.25
CA LYS A 209 -5.22 14.73 13.08
C LYS A 209 -5.58 13.64 12.08
N ASN A 210 -6.25 12.59 12.56
CA ASN A 210 -6.61 11.46 11.70
C ASN A 210 -7.68 11.83 10.68
N LYS A 211 -7.27 12.12 9.44
CA LYS A 211 -8.20 12.36 8.34
C LYS A 211 -8.50 11.04 7.65
N GLN A 212 -9.74 10.58 7.77
CA GLN A 212 -10.23 9.47 6.94
C GLN A 212 -10.45 9.99 5.51
N CYS A 213 -9.87 9.29 4.53
CA CYS A 213 -9.99 9.62 3.12
C CYS A 213 -10.74 8.53 2.37
N HIS A 214 -11.54 8.91 1.37
CA HIS A 214 -12.22 7.99 0.46
C HIS A 214 -13.12 6.95 1.17
N LYS A 215 -13.75 7.33 2.29
CA LYS A 215 -14.84 6.53 2.88
C LYS A 215 -16.02 6.58 1.91
N ARG A 216 -16.24 5.49 1.19
CA ARG A 216 -17.31 5.36 0.20
C ARG A 216 -18.42 4.51 0.77
N ASN A 217 -19.66 4.94 0.54
CA ASN A 217 -20.81 4.05 0.64
C ASN A 217 -20.83 3.20 -0.63
N TYR A 218 -21.03 1.90 -0.46
CA TYR A 218 -21.17 0.98 -1.59
C TYR A 218 -22.66 0.80 -1.89
N ASP A 219 -23.00 0.60 -3.16
CA ASP A 219 -24.39 0.45 -3.61
C ASP A 219 -25.06 -0.81 -3.03
N ARG A 220 -24.24 -1.76 -2.56
CA ARG A 220 -24.71 -2.96 -1.85
C ARG A 220 -23.77 -3.39 -0.75
N ALA A 221 -24.32 -4.16 0.19
CA ALA A 221 -23.54 -4.96 1.13
C ALA A 221 -23.09 -6.28 0.51
N MET A 222 -22.06 -6.91 1.11
CA MET A 222 -21.72 -8.30 0.82
C MET A 222 -22.80 -9.23 1.36
N THR A 223 -23.17 -10.23 0.56
CA THR A 223 -24.03 -11.33 0.99
C THR A 223 -23.28 -12.28 1.92
N GLN A 224 -23.99 -13.06 2.73
CA GLN A 224 -23.34 -14.07 3.59
C GLN A 224 -22.56 -15.10 2.77
N LYS A 225 -23.14 -15.55 1.65
CA LYS A 225 -22.47 -16.45 0.69
C LYS A 225 -21.12 -15.92 0.20
N GLU A 226 -21.02 -14.62 -0.08
CA GLU A 226 -19.76 -13.99 -0.49
C GLU A 226 -18.75 -13.93 0.66
N LYS A 227 -19.20 -13.65 1.89
CA LYS A 227 -18.33 -13.65 3.07
C LYS A 227 -17.77 -15.04 3.35
N ASP A 228 -18.61 -16.08 3.35
CA ASP A 228 -18.20 -17.47 3.61
C ASP A 228 -17.21 -17.93 2.54
N PHE A 229 -17.49 -17.64 1.27
CA PHE A 229 -16.59 -17.92 0.16
C PHE A 229 -15.22 -17.24 0.35
N LEU A 230 -15.20 -15.95 0.70
CA LEU A 230 -13.94 -15.20 0.88
C LEU A 230 -13.18 -15.63 2.14
N TYR A 231 -13.86 -16.01 3.21
CA TYR A 231 -13.23 -16.61 4.38
C TYR A 231 -12.48 -17.88 3.99
N GLU A 232 -13.17 -18.83 3.34
CA GLU A 232 -12.57 -20.08 2.86
C GLU A 232 -11.41 -19.83 1.90
N PHE A 233 -11.54 -18.80 1.04
CA PHE A 233 -10.51 -18.41 0.10
C PHE A 233 -9.24 -17.86 0.79
N PHE A 234 -9.39 -17.06 1.85
CA PHE A 234 -8.27 -16.36 2.48
C PHE A 234 -7.68 -17.06 3.71
N LYS A 235 -8.42 -17.95 4.39
CA LYS A 235 -8.03 -18.48 5.71
C LYS A 235 -6.60 -18.99 5.77
N LYS A 236 -6.18 -19.80 4.78
CA LYS A 236 -4.83 -20.38 4.74
C LYS A 236 -3.73 -19.34 4.57
N ASP A 237 -3.96 -18.30 3.77
CA ASP A 237 -2.97 -17.24 3.56
C ASP A 237 -2.95 -16.25 4.74
N THR A 238 -4.09 -16.04 5.41
CA THR A 238 -4.17 -15.29 6.65
C THR A 238 -3.43 -16.00 7.79
N GLU A 239 -3.62 -17.32 7.96
CA GLU A 239 -2.89 -18.14 8.93
C GLU A 239 -1.37 -18.04 8.72
N LYS A 240 -0.90 -18.16 7.47
CA LYS A 240 0.52 -17.98 7.14
C LYS A 240 1.02 -16.58 7.49
N LEU A 241 0.22 -15.54 7.24
CA LEU A 241 0.57 -14.17 7.61
C LEU A 241 0.68 -14.02 9.12
N PHE A 242 -0.28 -14.53 9.89
CA PHE A 242 -0.24 -14.48 11.36
C PHE A 242 0.99 -15.18 11.92
N ASN A 243 1.32 -16.36 11.39
CA ASN A 243 2.56 -17.08 11.74
C ASN A 243 3.82 -16.28 11.41
N LEU A 244 3.86 -15.60 10.24
CA LEU A 244 4.99 -14.78 9.82
C LEU A 244 5.20 -13.56 10.74
N ILE A 245 4.11 -12.87 11.12
CA ILE A 245 4.17 -11.66 11.94
C ILE A 245 4.27 -11.96 13.43
N GLY A 246 3.87 -13.17 13.85
CA GLY A 246 3.97 -13.67 15.22
C GLY A 246 2.79 -13.29 16.12
N TYR A 247 1.68 -12.82 15.54
CA TYR A 247 0.46 -12.48 16.26
C TYR A 247 -0.75 -12.50 15.32
N GLU A 248 -1.94 -12.67 15.91
CA GLU A 248 -3.22 -12.54 15.20
C GLU A 248 -3.69 -11.08 15.20
N ILE A 249 -4.26 -10.66 14.06
CA ILE A 249 -4.88 -9.33 13.95
C ILE A 249 -6.33 -9.46 14.45
N LYS A 250 -6.54 -9.21 15.75
CA LYS A 250 -7.84 -9.38 16.44
C LYS A 250 -9.00 -8.63 15.78
N GLU A 251 -8.70 -7.53 15.09
CA GLU A 251 -9.69 -6.75 14.34
C GLU A 251 -10.23 -7.50 13.10
N TRP A 252 -9.58 -8.57 12.68
CA TRP A 252 -10.01 -9.43 11.58
C TRP A 252 -10.82 -10.59 12.11
N THR A 253 -11.98 -10.27 12.70
CA THR A 253 -12.83 -11.18 13.47
C THR A 253 -13.27 -12.43 12.73
N GLU A 254 -13.31 -12.43 11.40
CA GLU A 254 -13.61 -13.65 10.62
C GLU A 254 -12.49 -14.70 10.69
N PHE A 255 -11.29 -14.35 11.18
CA PHE A 255 -10.11 -15.22 11.22
C PHE A 255 -9.55 -15.45 12.64
N CYS A 256 -10.25 -14.98 13.68
CA CYS A 256 -9.85 -15.07 15.09
C CYS A 256 -10.91 -15.81 15.92
#